data_AF-A0A936GI16-F1
#
_entry.id   AF-A0A936GI16-F1
#
_cell.length_a   1.000
_cell.length_b   1.000
_cell.length_c   1.000
_cell.angle_alpha   90.00
_cell.angle_beta   90.00
_cell.angle_gamma   90.00
#
_symmetry.space_group_name_H-M   'P 1'
#
loop_
_entity.id
_entity.type
_entity.pdbx_description
1 polymer ?
#
loop_
_entity_poly.entity_id
_entity_poly.type
_entity_poly.pdbx_seq_one_letter_code
_entity_poly.pdbx_strand_id
1 'polypeptide(L)'
;MKNYIKYIILFSILFSTEIVVAQLFVASNANITITPDASFCIKGNASNNGLIQNSGAIFLNGDWENSGIYNPTGTMVLNGKNQQINHNAAFYNLTIDSGGNKTFLSNTSITNMLLLENGFVIPNANTHFLIDNLGRTSAGSDISYVNGTLYNSGTGNKYFPIGNSQGFYPAELLSVTGSSPIIGFSVKPNTSIVMGSDLSRITSVMNTHYWQKEILAGDYEGGYLALPIMTDDYLYDSLLVEVMQATQLESNFVDIGNNISAESLKTAQNITMPVLFGLLTKRFILLIYVT
;
A
#
# COMPACT_ATOMS: atom_id res chain seq x y z
N MET A 1 -15.65 68.80 20.78
CA MET A 1 -15.15 67.51 21.31
C MET A 1 -16.35 66.55 21.45
N LYS A 2 -17.00 66.11 20.37
CA LYS A 2 -16.74 64.96 19.46
C LYS A 2 -16.55 63.59 20.16
N ASN A 3 -17.71 62.95 20.37
CA ASN A 3 -17.97 61.58 20.79
C ASN A 3 -17.47 60.53 19.77
N TYR A 4 -16.43 59.73 20.05
CA TYR A 4 -16.09 58.56 19.20
C TYR A 4 -15.34 57.41 19.92
N ILE A 5 -15.54 57.20 21.24
CA ILE A 5 -14.90 56.07 21.94
C ILE A 5 -15.96 55.29 22.75
N LYS A 6 -16.85 54.57 22.06
CA LYS A 6 -17.77 53.61 22.68
C LYS A 6 -18.01 52.31 21.89
N TYR A 7 -17.28 52.07 20.78
CA TYR A 7 -17.55 50.93 19.89
C TYR A 7 -16.30 50.11 19.50
N ILE A 8 -15.35 49.89 20.41
CA ILE A 8 -14.14 49.07 20.13
C ILE A 8 -13.91 48.01 21.23
N ILE A 9 -14.97 47.37 21.74
CA ILE A 9 -14.85 46.12 22.55
C ILE A 9 -15.94 45.08 22.14
N LEU A 10 -16.57 45.24 20.97
CA LEU A 10 -17.67 44.35 20.52
C LEU A 10 -17.42 43.70 19.16
N PHE A 11 -16.15 43.44 18.81
CA PHE A 11 -15.79 42.79 17.54
C PHE A 11 -14.84 41.59 17.68
N SER A 12 -14.46 41.21 18.92
CA SER A 12 -13.49 40.13 19.16
C SER A 12 -14.12 38.80 19.61
N ILE A 13 -15.46 38.73 19.66
CA ILE A 13 -16.23 37.48 19.89
C ILE A 13 -16.86 37.02 18.56
N LEU A 14 -16.18 37.28 17.44
CA LEU A 14 -16.53 36.66 16.18
C LEU A 14 -15.81 35.32 16.09
N PHE A 15 -16.47 34.31 16.65
CA PHE A 15 -16.49 32.94 16.12
C PHE A 15 -15.12 32.32 15.81
N SER A 16 -14.32 32.03 16.83
CA SER A 16 -13.54 30.78 16.77
C SER A 16 -14.53 29.63 16.99
N THR A 17 -15.28 29.27 15.94
CA THR A 17 -15.97 27.97 15.92
C THR A 17 -14.89 26.91 15.82
N GLU A 18 -14.27 26.59 16.94
CA GLU A 18 -13.57 25.32 17.13
C GLU A 18 -14.65 24.26 16.87
N ILE A 19 -14.62 23.65 15.69
CA ILE A 19 -15.49 22.51 15.39
C ILE A 19 -14.96 21.38 16.28
N VAL A 20 -15.55 21.24 17.47
CA VAL A 20 -15.28 20.09 18.33
C VAL A 20 -15.91 18.89 17.64
N VAL A 21 -15.09 18.16 16.90
CA VAL A 21 -15.50 16.92 16.26
C VAL A 21 -15.61 15.84 17.33
N ALA A 22 -16.61 14.96 17.24
CA ALA A 22 -16.84 13.90 18.24
C ALA A 22 -15.62 12.94 18.32
N GLN A 23 -14.85 13.03 19.40
CA GLN A 23 -13.69 12.17 19.68
C GLN A 23 -14.09 10.96 20.52
N LEU A 24 -13.32 9.87 20.41
CA LEU A 24 -13.44 8.71 21.29
C LEU A 24 -12.24 8.65 22.24
N PHE A 25 -12.51 8.50 23.54
CA PHE A 25 -11.50 8.14 24.53
C PHE A 25 -11.99 6.95 25.36
N VAL A 26 -11.24 5.84 25.32
CA VAL A 26 -11.52 4.64 26.12
C VAL A 26 -10.46 4.53 27.20
N ALA A 27 -10.83 4.82 28.45
CA ALA A 27 -9.92 4.76 29.60
C ALA A 27 -9.49 3.32 29.93
N SER A 28 -8.40 3.14 30.69
CA SER A 28 -7.75 1.84 30.93
C SER A 28 -8.55 0.73 31.61
N ASN A 29 -9.76 1.03 32.10
CA ASN A 29 -10.70 0.04 32.66
C ASN A 29 -12.09 0.11 32.00
N ALA A 30 -12.23 0.89 30.93
CA ALA A 30 -13.46 0.95 30.15
C ALA A 30 -13.48 -0.19 29.12
N ASN A 31 -14.67 -0.70 28.85
CA ASN A 31 -14.92 -1.68 27.81
C ASN A 31 -15.95 -1.12 26.82
N ILE A 32 -15.64 -1.20 25.53
CA ILE A 32 -16.58 -0.97 24.45
C ILE A 32 -16.74 -2.27 23.69
N THR A 33 -17.99 -2.73 23.59
CA THR A 33 -18.36 -3.86 22.74
C THR A 33 -19.19 -3.35 21.58
N ILE A 34 -18.72 -3.60 20.36
CA ILE A 34 -19.41 -3.31 19.11
C ILE A 34 -19.85 -4.66 18.56
N THR A 35 -21.15 -4.94 18.63
CA THR A 35 -21.72 -6.22 18.22
C THR A 35 -21.76 -6.36 16.70
N PRO A 36 -21.96 -7.58 16.16
CA PRO A 36 -22.31 -7.74 14.75
C PRO A 36 -23.45 -6.80 14.34
N ASP A 37 -23.42 -6.36 13.09
CA ASP A 37 -24.37 -5.42 12.47
C ASP A 37 -24.40 -3.99 13.05
N ALA A 38 -23.72 -3.73 14.17
CA ALA A 38 -23.58 -2.38 14.71
C ALA A 38 -22.57 -1.56 13.88
N SER A 39 -22.92 -0.31 13.63
CA SER A 39 -22.01 0.69 13.05
C SER A 39 -21.69 1.77 14.08
N PHE A 40 -20.40 1.97 14.35
CA PHE A 40 -19.91 2.95 15.32
C PHE A 40 -19.06 4.00 14.60
N CYS A 41 -19.54 5.25 14.57
CA CYS A 41 -18.88 6.33 13.85
C CYS A 41 -18.17 7.28 14.81
N ILE A 42 -16.89 7.51 14.57
CA ILE A 42 -16.04 8.42 15.32
C ILE A 42 -15.59 9.52 14.36
N LYS A 43 -16.12 10.73 14.54
CA LYS A 43 -15.88 11.84 13.62
C LYS A 43 -14.50 12.48 13.83
N GLY A 44 -13.99 12.45 15.05
CA GLY A 44 -12.68 12.98 15.43
C GLY A 44 -11.65 11.88 15.64
N ASN A 45 -10.63 12.20 16.43
CA ASN A 45 -9.60 11.25 16.82
C ASN A 45 -10.15 10.22 17.82
N ALA A 46 -9.52 9.05 17.84
CA ALA A 46 -9.83 7.98 18.77
C ALA A 46 -8.57 7.55 19.52
N SER A 47 -8.67 7.51 20.84
CA SER A 47 -7.64 6.97 21.72
C SER A 47 -8.22 5.85 22.57
N ASN A 48 -7.60 4.66 22.48
CA ASN A 48 -7.95 3.51 23.29
C ASN A 48 -6.80 3.12 24.22
N ASN A 49 -7.07 3.23 25.52
CA ASN A 49 -6.20 2.72 26.59
C ASN A 49 -6.86 1.54 27.34
N GLY A 50 -8.13 1.23 27.06
CA GLY A 50 -8.92 0.16 27.67
C GLY A 50 -9.12 -1.04 26.74
N LEU A 51 -10.32 -1.61 26.75
CA LEU A 51 -10.72 -2.74 25.90
C LEU A 51 -11.74 -2.31 24.84
N ILE A 52 -11.46 -2.64 23.58
CA ILE A 52 -12.43 -2.57 22.49
C ILE A 52 -12.60 -3.96 21.88
N GLN A 53 -13.81 -4.49 21.95
CA GLN A 53 -14.24 -5.70 21.26
C GLN A 53 -15.04 -5.30 20.03
N ASN A 54 -14.48 -5.47 18.83
CA ASN A 54 -15.13 -5.03 17.60
C ASN A 54 -15.52 -6.23 16.74
N SER A 55 -16.82 -6.56 16.74
CA SER A 55 -17.45 -7.53 15.84
C SER A 55 -18.36 -6.87 14.78
N GLY A 56 -18.49 -5.54 14.80
CA GLY A 56 -19.30 -4.75 13.86
C GLY A 56 -18.42 -3.92 12.92
N ALA A 57 -18.82 -2.68 12.64
CA ALA A 57 -18.06 -1.73 11.84
C ALA A 57 -17.71 -0.47 12.62
N ILE A 58 -16.43 -0.07 12.62
CA ILE A 58 -15.96 1.23 13.11
C ILE A 58 -15.65 2.11 11.91
N PHE A 59 -16.23 3.31 11.87
CA PHE A 59 -15.93 4.34 10.87
C PHE A 59 -15.17 5.48 11.54
N LEU A 60 -13.89 5.62 11.23
CA LEU A 60 -12.99 6.59 11.87
C LEU A 60 -12.53 7.66 10.87
N ASN A 61 -12.87 8.91 11.19
CA ASN A 61 -12.51 10.08 10.40
C ASN A 61 -11.20 10.77 10.86
N GLY A 62 -10.80 10.61 12.12
CA GLY A 62 -9.57 11.20 12.68
C GLY A 62 -8.46 10.19 12.91
N ASP A 63 -7.46 10.54 13.69
CA ASP A 63 -6.32 9.66 14.00
C ASP A 63 -6.72 8.52 14.93
N TRP A 64 -5.99 7.40 14.86
CA TRP A 64 -6.15 6.24 15.71
C TRP A 64 -4.92 6.03 16.58
N GLU A 65 -5.09 6.07 17.89
CA GLU A 65 -4.06 5.72 18.87
C GLU A 65 -4.57 4.59 19.77
N ASN A 66 -3.96 3.42 19.68
CA ASN A 66 -4.36 2.24 20.45
C ASN A 66 -3.21 1.67 21.26
N SER A 67 -3.17 2.06 22.54
CA SER A 67 -2.24 1.53 23.54
C SER A 67 -2.87 0.43 24.41
N GLY A 68 -4.21 0.32 24.41
CA GLY A 68 -4.98 -0.71 25.09
C GLY A 68 -5.12 -2.02 24.31
N ILE A 69 -6.16 -2.80 24.63
CA ILE A 69 -6.50 -4.06 23.95
C ILE A 69 -7.55 -3.78 22.88
N TYR A 70 -7.26 -4.18 21.64
CA TYR A 70 -8.21 -4.18 20.54
C TYR A 70 -8.36 -5.59 19.99
N ASN A 71 -9.58 -6.14 20.06
CA ASN A 71 -9.92 -7.48 19.59
C ASN A 71 -10.87 -7.38 18.38
N PRO A 72 -10.34 -7.28 17.15
CA PRO A 72 -11.16 -7.16 15.96
C PRO A 72 -11.55 -8.52 15.38
N THR A 73 -12.84 -8.72 15.20
CA THR A 73 -13.45 -9.71 14.30
C THR A 73 -14.35 -9.03 13.25
N GLY A 74 -14.55 -7.71 13.37
CA GLY A 74 -15.30 -6.87 12.45
C GLY A 74 -14.43 -6.04 11.51
N THR A 75 -14.94 -4.87 11.12
CA THR A 75 -14.34 -3.97 10.14
C THR A 75 -13.92 -2.65 10.76
N MET A 76 -12.71 -2.18 10.41
CA MET A 76 -12.27 -0.80 10.59
C MET A 76 -12.31 -0.10 9.24
N VAL A 77 -12.99 1.04 9.16
CA VAL A 77 -13.05 1.90 7.97
C VAL A 77 -12.36 3.21 8.29
N LEU A 78 -11.24 3.47 7.60
CA LEU A 78 -10.49 4.71 7.69
C LEU A 78 -11.00 5.68 6.62
N ASN A 79 -11.90 6.57 7.02
CA ASN A 79 -12.61 7.51 6.12
C ASN A 79 -12.25 8.98 6.38
N GLY A 80 -11.15 9.23 7.09
CA GLY A 80 -10.52 10.54 7.19
C GLY A 80 -9.66 10.83 5.96
N LYS A 81 -9.45 12.10 5.63
CA LYS A 81 -8.58 12.46 4.48
C LYS A 81 -7.12 12.05 4.75
N ASN A 82 -6.51 12.63 5.77
CA ASN A 82 -5.19 12.23 6.24
C ASN A 82 -5.33 11.71 7.66
N GLN A 83 -4.83 10.52 7.94
CA GLN A 83 -4.92 9.88 9.26
C GLN A 83 -3.57 9.27 9.63
N GLN A 84 -3.23 9.39 10.91
CA GLN A 84 -2.15 8.66 11.55
C GLN A 84 -2.73 7.50 12.35
N ILE A 85 -2.21 6.30 12.08
CA ILE A 85 -2.68 5.06 12.67
C ILE A 85 -1.53 4.45 13.47
N ASN A 86 -1.62 4.54 14.79
CA ASN A 86 -0.70 3.92 15.72
C ASN A 86 -1.47 2.90 16.57
N HIS A 87 -1.08 1.63 16.47
CA HIS A 87 -1.80 0.54 17.10
C HIS A 87 -0.89 -0.64 17.41
N ASN A 88 -1.37 -1.55 18.25
CA ASN A 88 -0.62 -2.70 18.77
C ASN A 88 -1.31 -4.06 18.50
N ALA A 89 -2.29 -4.11 17.59
CA ALA A 89 -3.10 -5.30 17.29
C ALA A 89 -3.36 -5.45 15.79
N ALA A 90 -3.61 -6.66 15.29
CA ALA A 90 -4.00 -6.85 13.88
C ALA A 90 -5.34 -6.14 13.56
N PHE A 91 -5.64 -5.95 12.27
CA PHE A 91 -7.01 -5.71 11.80
C PHE A 91 -7.57 -6.99 11.18
N TYR A 92 -8.86 -7.27 11.39
CA TYR A 92 -9.53 -8.36 10.70
C TYR A 92 -9.92 -7.94 9.29
N ASN A 93 -10.88 -7.01 9.17
CA ASN A 93 -11.13 -6.27 7.93
C ASN A 93 -10.70 -4.81 8.08
N LEU A 94 -10.03 -4.28 7.07
CA LEU A 94 -9.64 -2.88 6.98
C LEU A 94 -10.08 -2.30 5.63
N THR A 95 -10.82 -1.20 5.66
CA THR A 95 -11.20 -0.43 4.47
C THR A 95 -10.50 0.92 4.47
N ILE A 96 -9.88 1.25 3.35
CA ILE A 96 -9.25 2.55 3.09
C ILE A 96 -10.16 3.34 2.16
N ASP A 97 -10.73 4.43 2.68
CA ASP A 97 -11.71 5.23 1.97
C ASP A 97 -11.46 6.75 2.15
N SER A 98 -12.18 7.55 1.37
CA SER A 98 -12.25 9.01 1.44
C SER A 98 -10.94 9.74 1.07
N GLY A 99 -10.02 9.06 0.37
CA GLY A 99 -8.83 9.64 -0.24
C GLY A 99 -7.72 10.01 0.75
N GLY A 100 -6.69 10.71 0.27
CA GLY A 100 -5.55 11.14 1.09
C GLY A 100 -4.74 10.00 1.72
N ASN A 101 -3.90 10.33 2.70
CA ASN A 101 -2.89 9.42 3.23
C ASN A 101 -3.30 8.78 4.56
N LYS A 102 -3.25 7.46 4.64
CA LYS A 102 -3.40 6.68 5.88
C LYS A 102 -2.02 6.21 6.31
N THR A 103 -1.37 6.95 7.19
CA THR A 103 0.00 6.68 7.62
C THR A 103 0.02 5.74 8.81
N PHE A 104 0.60 4.55 8.63
CA PHE A 104 0.74 3.54 9.68
C PHE A 104 2.07 3.72 10.39
N LEU A 105 2.01 3.98 11.70
CA LEU A 105 3.17 4.29 12.55
C LEU A 105 3.71 3.07 13.30
N SER A 106 3.01 1.94 13.22
CA SER A 106 3.38 0.66 13.83
C SER A 106 3.22 -0.49 12.84
N ASN A 107 3.77 -1.67 13.18
CA ASN A 107 3.57 -2.87 12.38
C ASN A 107 2.08 -3.22 12.33
N THR A 108 1.57 -3.46 11.14
CA THR A 108 0.16 -3.74 10.88
C THR A 108 0.03 -5.08 10.18
N SER A 109 -0.85 -5.94 10.67
CA SER A 109 -1.27 -7.14 9.96
C SER A 109 -2.76 -7.13 9.67
N ILE A 110 -3.14 -7.62 8.49
CA ILE A 110 -4.51 -7.79 8.04
C ILE A 110 -4.79 -9.29 7.93
N THR A 111 -5.72 -9.81 8.73
CA THR A 111 -5.95 -11.26 8.84
C THR A 111 -7.07 -11.78 7.96
N ASN A 112 -7.93 -10.93 7.40
CA ASN A 112 -8.97 -11.33 6.46
C ASN A 112 -9.02 -10.48 5.17
N MET A 113 -9.29 -9.17 5.25
CA MET A 113 -9.50 -8.36 4.05
C MET A 113 -8.93 -6.95 4.19
N LEU A 114 -8.09 -6.54 3.23
CA LEU A 114 -7.79 -5.13 2.95
C LEU A 114 -8.57 -4.67 1.73
N LEU A 115 -9.54 -3.78 1.93
CA LEU A 115 -10.31 -3.15 0.87
C LEU A 115 -9.78 -1.73 0.60
N LEU A 116 -9.30 -1.51 -0.63
CA LEU A 116 -8.73 -0.25 -1.11
C LEU A 116 -9.76 0.42 -2.03
N GLU A 117 -10.54 1.37 -1.51
CA GLU A 117 -11.57 2.09 -2.27
C GLU A 117 -11.05 3.45 -2.72
N ASN A 118 -10.52 4.25 -1.79
CA ASN A 118 -10.00 5.58 -2.09
C ASN A 118 -9.01 6.04 -1.00
N GLY A 119 -7.75 6.26 -1.36
CA GLY A 119 -6.69 6.74 -0.47
C GLY A 119 -5.48 5.82 -0.43
N PHE A 120 -4.37 6.36 0.06
CA PHE A 120 -3.08 5.66 0.04
C PHE A 120 -2.73 5.15 1.42
N VAL A 121 -2.37 3.86 1.52
CA VAL A 121 -1.73 3.30 2.71
C VAL A 121 -0.26 3.68 2.68
N ILE A 122 0.24 4.32 3.73
CA ILE A 122 1.64 4.73 3.83
C ILE A 122 2.25 4.10 5.10
N PRO A 123 2.88 2.92 4.98
CA PRO A 123 3.69 2.39 6.07
C PRO A 123 4.86 3.34 6.34
N ASN A 124 5.11 3.68 7.60
CA ASN A 124 6.32 4.40 7.99
C ASN A 124 7.57 3.52 7.70
N ALA A 125 8.74 4.14 7.51
CA ALA A 125 9.97 3.51 7.06
C ALA A 125 10.43 2.28 7.86
N ASN A 126 10.04 2.19 9.14
CA ASN A 126 10.39 1.09 10.03
C ASN A 126 9.22 0.17 10.38
N THR A 127 8.14 0.22 9.59
CA THR A 127 6.92 -0.54 9.84
C THR A 127 6.66 -1.53 8.72
N HIS A 128 6.15 -2.71 9.07
CA HIS A 128 5.71 -3.71 8.11
C HIS A 128 4.19 -3.68 8.02
N PHE A 129 3.67 -3.52 6.81
CA PHE A 129 2.25 -3.65 6.50
C PHE A 129 2.02 -5.00 5.82
N LEU A 130 1.45 -5.94 6.55
CA LEU A 130 1.40 -7.36 6.22
C LEU A 130 -0.03 -7.83 5.95
N ILE A 131 -0.24 -8.53 4.85
CA ILE A 131 -1.40 -9.38 4.62
C ILE A 131 -1.03 -10.78 5.09
N ASP A 132 -1.79 -11.29 6.07
CA ASP A 132 -1.54 -12.62 6.62
C ASP A 132 -1.93 -13.72 5.61
N ASN A 133 -1.61 -14.98 5.90
CA ASN A 133 -1.69 -16.09 4.94
C ASN A 133 -3.12 -16.35 4.45
N LEU A 134 -4.11 -16.07 5.30
CA LEU A 134 -5.54 -16.14 4.97
C LEU A 134 -6.12 -14.79 4.54
N GLY A 135 -5.34 -13.72 4.67
CA GLY A 135 -5.72 -12.38 4.28
C GLY A 135 -5.73 -12.23 2.76
N ARG A 136 -6.56 -11.31 2.28
CA ARG A 136 -6.65 -10.92 0.88
C ARG A 136 -6.70 -9.41 0.74
N THR A 137 -6.38 -8.93 -0.44
CA THR A 137 -6.46 -7.52 -0.83
C THR A 137 -7.44 -7.36 -1.99
N SER A 138 -8.10 -6.21 -2.09
CA SER A 138 -8.79 -5.83 -3.31
C SER A 138 -7.78 -5.47 -4.41
N ALA A 139 -8.24 -5.34 -5.65
CA ALA A 139 -7.40 -4.94 -6.77
C ALA A 139 -6.70 -3.58 -6.56
N GLY A 140 -7.30 -2.64 -5.82
CA GLY A 140 -6.78 -1.27 -5.75
C GLY A 140 -7.00 -0.51 -7.08
N SER A 141 -6.42 0.68 -7.20
CA SER A 141 -6.52 1.55 -8.38
C SER A 141 -5.53 2.72 -8.30
N ASP A 142 -5.48 3.58 -9.31
CA ASP A 142 -4.68 4.83 -9.31
C ASP A 142 -4.99 5.79 -8.16
N ILE A 143 -6.17 5.66 -7.54
CA ILE A 143 -6.59 6.48 -6.40
C ILE A 143 -6.50 5.73 -5.07
N SER A 144 -6.13 4.44 -5.08
CA SER A 144 -6.12 3.62 -3.86
C SER A 144 -5.13 2.45 -3.94
N TYR A 145 -3.98 2.61 -3.29
CA TYR A 145 -2.90 1.61 -3.26
C TYR A 145 -2.02 1.78 -2.02
N VAL A 146 -1.15 0.80 -1.79
CA VAL A 146 -0.10 0.87 -0.77
C VAL A 146 1.12 1.59 -1.34
N ASN A 147 1.40 2.79 -0.83
CA ASN A 147 2.60 3.57 -1.16
C ASN A 147 3.72 3.24 -0.17
N GLY A 148 4.41 2.13 -0.42
CA GLY A 148 5.42 1.56 0.46
C GLY A 148 5.62 0.09 0.17
N THR A 149 6.25 -0.64 1.09
CA THR A 149 6.30 -2.10 0.99
C THR A 149 5.02 -2.71 1.54
N LEU A 150 4.36 -3.53 0.73
CA LEU A 150 3.31 -4.45 1.16
C LEU A 150 3.90 -5.85 1.30
N TYR A 151 3.73 -6.47 2.46
CA TYR A 151 4.12 -7.85 2.70
C TYR A 151 2.92 -8.78 2.57
N ASN A 152 3.19 -9.99 2.08
CA ASN A 152 2.25 -11.11 2.06
C ASN A 152 2.91 -12.32 2.70
N SER A 153 2.22 -13.04 3.58
CA SER A 153 2.70 -14.31 4.13
C SER A 153 2.11 -15.53 3.39
N GLY A 154 2.87 -16.62 3.40
CA GLY A 154 2.47 -17.94 2.91
C GLY A 154 2.70 -18.20 1.43
N THR A 155 2.20 -19.35 0.96
CA THR A 155 2.41 -19.88 -0.39
C THR A 155 1.21 -19.59 -1.31
N GLY A 156 1.31 -19.99 -2.59
CA GLY A 156 0.26 -19.77 -3.59
C GLY A 156 0.40 -18.44 -4.33
N ASN A 157 -0.71 -17.93 -4.90
CA ASN A 157 -0.69 -16.65 -5.61
C ASN A 157 -0.79 -15.48 -4.61
N LYS A 158 -0.01 -14.42 -4.82
CA LYS A 158 0.05 -13.22 -3.98
C LYS A 158 -0.08 -11.98 -4.84
N TYR A 159 -1.09 -11.16 -4.54
CA TYR A 159 -1.35 -9.91 -5.24
C TYR A 159 -0.91 -8.70 -4.38
N PHE A 160 -0.26 -7.73 -5.02
CA PHE A 160 0.30 -6.55 -4.39
C PHE A 160 -0.27 -5.28 -5.03
N PRO A 161 -1.33 -4.68 -4.46
CA PRO A 161 -1.84 -3.38 -4.91
C PRO A 161 -0.95 -2.24 -4.41
N ILE A 162 0.25 -2.13 -4.98
CA ILE A 162 1.29 -1.19 -4.58
C ILE A 162 1.48 -0.08 -5.62
N GLY A 163 2.07 1.02 -5.19
CA GLY A 163 2.41 2.15 -6.05
C GLY A 163 3.43 3.06 -5.41
N ASN A 164 3.65 4.21 -6.03
CA ASN A 164 4.49 5.29 -5.52
C ASN A 164 3.87 6.64 -5.89
N SER A 165 4.56 7.75 -5.64
CA SER A 165 4.05 9.10 -5.97
C SER A 165 3.76 9.35 -7.45
N GLN A 166 4.22 8.48 -8.36
CA GLN A 166 4.05 8.58 -9.80
C GLN A 166 2.86 7.77 -10.31
N GLY A 167 2.39 6.76 -9.57
CA GLY A 167 1.28 5.93 -10.03
C GLY A 167 1.07 4.64 -9.24
N PHE A 168 0.05 3.91 -9.67
CA PHE A 168 -0.28 2.58 -9.19
C PHE A 168 0.41 1.54 -10.07
N TYR A 169 1.22 0.66 -9.47
CA TYR A 169 2.06 -0.31 -10.17
C TYR A 169 1.93 -1.69 -9.53
N PRO A 170 0.76 -2.35 -9.67
CA PRO A 170 0.51 -3.60 -9.00
C PRO A 170 1.51 -4.68 -9.45
N ALA A 171 1.70 -5.68 -8.59
CA ALA A 171 2.48 -6.85 -8.92
C ALA A 171 1.74 -8.11 -8.46
N GLU A 172 1.98 -9.22 -9.14
CA GLU A 172 1.49 -10.52 -8.72
C GLU A 172 2.63 -11.54 -8.71
N LEU A 173 2.71 -12.32 -7.63
CA LEU A 173 3.52 -13.53 -7.60
C LEU A 173 2.61 -14.73 -7.77
N LEU A 174 2.90 -15.55 -8.75
CA LEU A 174 2.14 -16.77 -9.04
C LEU A 174 2.91 -17.97 -8.52
N SER A 175 2.18 -18.91 -7.90
CA SER A 175 2.73 -20.19 -7.44
C SER A 175 3.95 -20.02 -6.51
N VAL A 176 3.84 -19.16 -5.51
CA VAL A 176 4.87 -19.02 -4.47
C VAL A 176 5.04 -20.34 -3.71
N THR A 177 6.28 -20.82 -3.60
CA THR A 177 6.66 -22.02 -2.84
C THR A 177 7.68 -21.72 -1.74
N GLY A 178 7.77 -22.62 -0.76
CA GLY A 178 8.69 -22.54 0.38
C GLY A 178 7.99 -22.76 1.73
N SER A 179 8.71 -22.51 2.82
CA SER A 179 8.25 -22.74 4.19
C SER A 179 7.91 -21.43 4.89
N SER A 180 6.61 -21.15 5.03
CA SER A 180 6.07 -19.93 5.66
C SER A 180 6.73 -18.61 5.18
N PRO A 181 6.91 -18.40 3.86
CA PRO A 181 7.59 -17.21 3.38
C PRO A 181 6.80 -15.95 3.72
N ILE A 182 7.48 -14.86 4.07
CA ILE A 182 6.91 -13.51 4.14
C ILE A 182 7.64 -12.64 3.13
N ILE A 183 6.94 -12.25 2.07
CA ILE A 183 7.51 -11.58 0.90
C ILE A 183 6.98 -10.15 0.84
N GLY A 184 7.89 -9.19 0.79
CA GLY A 184 7.58 -7.78 0.59
C GLY A 184 7.79 -7.37 -0.87
N PHE A 185 6.87 -6.56 -1.39
CA PHE A 185 7.04 -5.88 -2.67
C PHE A 185 6.79 -4.39 -2.51
N SER A 186 7.61 -3.58 -3.16
CA SER A 186 7.46 -2.13 -3.26
C SER A 186 7.84 -1.64 -4.64
N VAL A 187 7.35 -0.46 -5.02
CA VAL A 187 7.74 0.22 -6.26
C VAL A 187 8.60 1.41 -5.91
N LYS A 188 9.73 1.56 -6.60
CA LYS A 188 10.70 2.61 -6.36
C LYS A 188 10.82 3.48 -7.61
N PRO A 189 10.94 4.81 -7.45
CA PRO A 189 11.28 5.66 -8.58
C PRO A 189 12.69 5.32 -9.04
N ASN A 190 12.92 5.29 -10.34
CA ASN A 190 14.26 5.06 -10.86
C ASN A 190 15.01 6.39 -10.98
N THR A 191 15.74 6.74 -9.92
CA THR A 191 16.53 7.98 -9.85
C THR A 191 18.03 7.77 -10.01
N SER A 192 18.54 6.53 -9.98
CA SER A 192 20.00 6.29 -9.87
C SER A 192 20.47 4.89 -10.30
N ILE A 193 19.76 4.17 -11.17
CA ILE A 193 20.25 2.87 -11.64
C ILE A 193 21.45 3.10 -12.57
N VAL A 194 22.65 2.74 -12.11
CA VAL A 194 23.87 2.74 -12.92
C VAL A 194 23.90 1.43 -13.70
N MET A 195 23.59 1.53 -14.99
CA MET A 195 23.64 0.41 -15.91
C MET A 195 25.10 -0.02 -16.10
N GLY A 196 25.42 -1.29 -15.85
CA GLY A 196 26.73 -1.86 -16.15
C GLY A 196 27.07 -1.77 -17.65
N SER A 197 28.35 -1.72 -17.98
CA SER A 197 28.87 -1.50 -19.34
C SER A 197 28.46 -2.55 -20.39
N ASP A 198 28.01 -3.73 -19.97
CA ASP A 198 27.60 -4.82 -20.86
C ASP A 198 26.22 -4.61 -21.51
N LEU A 199 25.52 -3.53 -21.19
CA LEU A 199 24.20 -3.19 -21.73
C LEU A 199 24.24 -2.27 -22.96
N SER A 200 25.30 -2.37 -23.77
CA SER A 200 25.52 -1.55 -24.98
C SER A 200 24.40 -1.62 -26.04
N ARG A 201 23.50 -2.59 -25.95
CA ARG A 201 22.33 -2.75 -26.82
C ARG A 201 21.08 -2.03 -26.32
N ILE A 202 21.14 -1.44 -25.13
CA ILE A 202 20.02 -0.77 -24.50
C ILE A 202 20.04 0.71 -24.91
N THR A 203 19.16 1.06 -25.84
CA THR A 203 19.04 2.39 -26.43
C THR A 203 18.19 3.32 -25.56
N SER A 204 17.22 2.76 -24.82
CA SER A 204 16.43 3.47 -23.81
C SER A 204 15.87 2.51 -22.76
N VAL A 205 15.84 2.98 -21.52
CA VAL A 205 15.15 2.32 -20.40
C VAL A 205 13.80 2.98 -20.28
N MET A 206 12.69 2.23 -20.21
CA MET A 206 11.45 2.81 -19.66
C MET A 206 11.69 3.00 -18.16
N ASN A 207 12.21 4.19 -17.83
CA ASN A 207 13.02 4.42 -16.64
C ASN A 207 12.25 5.04 -15.49
N THR A 208 10.92 4.96 -15.45
CA THR A 208 10.18 5.73 -14.45
C THR A 208 10.24 5.05 -13.08
N HIS A 209 10.23 3.72 -13.04
CA HIS A 209 10.15 2.96 -11.81
C HIS A 209 10.78 1.55 -11.92
N TYR A 210 10.92 0.88 -10.77
CA TYR A 210 11.24 -0.53 -10.68
C TYR A 210 10.54 -1.18 -9.47
N TRP A 211 10.29 -2.49 -9.55
CA TRP A 211 9.76 -3.28 -8.44
C TRP A 211 10.90 -3.87 -7.63
N GLN A 212 10.83 -3.70 -6.32
CA GLN A 212 11.75 -4.29 -5.37
C GLN A 212 11.08 -5.38 -4.54
N LYS A 213 11.61 -6.60 -4.63
CA LYS A 213 11.24 -7.71 -3.74
C LYS A 213 12.17 -7.77 -2.55
N GLU A 214 11.63 -8.07 -1.38
CA GLU A 214 12.36 -8.52 -0.21
C GLU A 214 11.72 -9.74 0.46
N ILE A 215 12.53 -10.50 1.19
CA ILE A 215 12.08 -11.62 2.01
C ILE A 215 12.28 -11.17 3.45
N LEU A 216 11.19 -11.05 4.19
CA LEU A 216 11.21 -10.61 5.58
C LEU A 216 11.49 -11.78 6.53
N ALA A 217 10.87 -12.94 6.26
CA ALA A 217 11.00 -14.16 7.06
C ALA A 217 10.64 -15.40 6.25
N GLY A 218 10.93 -16.57 6.83
CA GLY A 218 10.67 -17.88 6.23
C GLY A 218 11.57 -18.20 5.04
N ASP A 219 11.31 -19.34 4.43
CA ASP A 219 12.04 -19.82 3.25
C ASP A 219 11.21 -19.59 2.00
N TYR A 220 11.77 -18.88 1.03
CA TYR A 220 11.18 -18.68 -0.28
C TYR A 220 11.98 -19.48 -1.31
N GLU A 221 11.33 -20.46 -1.94
CA GLU A 221 11.97 -21.36 -2.89
C GLU A 221 11.74 -20.96 -4.35
N GLY A 222 10.66 -20.22 -4.62
CA GLY A 222 10.36 -19.78 -5.97
C GLY A 222 8.95 -19.24 -6.18
N GLY A 223 8.70 -18.82 -7.41
CA GLY A 223 7.44 -18.30 -7.92
C GLY A 223 7.68 -17.60 -9.25
N TYR A 224 6.59 -17.27 -9.94
CA TYR A 224 6.63 -16.45 -11.16
C TYR A 224 6.15 -15.04 -10.85
N LEU A 225 6.72 -14.04 -11.52
CA LEU A 225 6.29 -12.66 -11.36
C LEU A 225 5.47 -12.23 -12.56
N ALA A 226 4.40 -11.54 -12.25
CA ALA A 226 3.37 -11.06 -13.15
C ALA A 226 3.27 -9.55 -12.96
N LEU A 227 3.59 -8.78 -14.01
CA LEU A 227 3.62 -7.33 -13.95
C LEU A 227 2.74 -6.71 -15.04
N PRO A 228 2.07 -5.59 -14.73
CA PRO A 228 1.26 -4.87 -15.70
C PRO A 228 2.15 -4.16 -16.71
N ILE A 229 1.60 -3.95 -17.90
CA ILE A 229 2.13 -3.02 -18.89
C ILE A 229 1.27 -1.78 -18.81
N MET A 230 1.87 -0.63 -18.56
CA MET A 230 1.13 0.60 -18.35
C MET A 230 0.84 1.30 -19.68
N THR A 231 -0.22 2.10 -19.74
CA THR A 231 -0.61 2.79 -20.99
C THR A 231 0.37 3.88 -21.40
N ASP A 232 1.08 4.43 -20.43
CA ASP A 232 2.21 5.36 -20.58
C ASP A 232 3.52 4.64 -20.99
N ASP A 233 3.54 3.31 -20.92
CA ASP A 233 4.59 2.50 -21.56
C ASP A 233 4.29 2.45 -23.08
N TYR A 234 4.62 3.51 -23.80
CA TYR A 234 4.44 3.61 -25.25
C TYR A 234 5.26 2.52 -25.98
N LEU A 235 4.65 1.35 -26.19
CA LEU A 235 5.21 0.26 -26.98
C LEU A 235 4.97 0.52 -28.49
N TYR A 236 5.94 1.13 -29.18
CA TYR A 236 6.00 1.14 -30.65
C TYR A 236 6.06 -0.29 -31.24
N ASP A 237 5.52 -0.47 -32.46
CA ASP A 237 5.27 -1.79 -33.12
C ASP A 237 6.50 -2.67 -33.41
N SER A 238 7.70 -2.26 -33.04
CA SER A 238 8.94 -3.00 -33.29
C SER A 238 9.75 -3.33 -32.04
N LEU A 239 9.20 -3.14 -30.84
CA LEU A 239 9.99 -3.21 -29.61
C LEU A 239 10.08 -4.60 -29.02
N LEU A 240 11.29 -5.01 -28.67
CA LEU A 240 11.52 -6.12 -27.74
C LEU A 240 11.46 -5.56 -26.32
N VAL A 241 10.58 -6.14 -25.50
CA VAL A 241 10.60 -5.93 -24.05
C VAL A 241 11.53 -6.94 -23.43
N GLU A 242 12.60 -6.46 -22.81
CA GLU A 242 13.50 -7.25 -21.98
C GLU A 242 13.22 -7.02 -20.51
N VAL A 243 13.38 -8.07 -19.71
CA VAL A 243 13.12 -8.06 -18.28
C VAL A 243 14.39 -8.43 -17.56
N MET A 244 14.93 -7.43 -16.89
CA MET A 244 16.18 -7.56 -16.17
C MET A 244 15.95 -7.80 -14.68
N GLN A 245 16.92 -8.43 -14.05
CA GLN A 245 16.97 -8.60 -12.61
C GLN A 245 18.35 -8.29 -12.06
N ALA A 246 18.43 -7.81 -10.82
CA ALA A 246 19.67 -7.61 -10.10
C ALA A 246 19.46 -7.82 -8.61
N THR A 247 20.48 -8.32 -7.90
CA THR A 247 20.42 -8.52 -6.44
C THR A 247 20.63 -7.23 -5.66
N GLN A 248 21.29 -6.25 -6.28
CA GLN A 248 21.58 -4.91 -5.76
C GLN A 248 21.50 -3.88 -6.90
N LEU A 249 21.18 -2.63 -6.59
CA LEU A 249 21.10 -1.53 -7.56
C LEU A 249 22.42 -1.28 -8.31
N GLU A 250 23.54 -1.55 -7.66
CA GLU A 250 24.89 -1.34 -8.20
C GLU A 250 25.46 -2.59 -8.88
N SER A 251 24.73 -3.71 -8.85
CA SER A 251 25.20 -4.97 -9.45
C SER A 251 24.84 -5.07 -10.93
N ASN A 252 25.53 -5.96 -11.64
CA ASN A 252 25.17 -6.26 -13.02
C ASN A 252 23.76 -6.83 -13.09
N PHE A 253 22.97 -6.23 -13.96
CA PHE A 253 21.65 -6.72 -14.32
C PHE A 253 21.79 -7.93 -15.25
N VAL A 254 20.96 -8.93 -15.00
CA VAL A 254 20.87 -10.15 -15.81
C VAL A 254 19.50 -10.18 -16.48
N ASP A 255 19.48 -10.37 -17.78
CA ASP A 255 18.24 -10.65 -18.53
C ASP A 255 17.69 -12.01 -18.08
N ILE A 256 16.47 -12.02 -17.56
CA ILE A 256 15.75 -13.26 -17.19
C ILE A 256 14.76 -13.71 -18.23
N GLY A 257 14.73 -13.03 -19.38
CA GLY A 257 14.27 -13.57 -20.62
C GLY A 257 12.81 -13.29 -20.97
N ASN A 258 12.50 -13.88 -22.12
CA ASN A 258 11.40 -13.66 -23.06
C ASN A 258 11.54 -12.33 -23.82
N ASN A 259 12.20 -12.41 -24.98
CA ASN A 259 12.03 -11.46 -26.08
C ASN A 259 10.57 -11.47 -26.53
N ILE A 260 9.70 -10.76 -25.82
CA ILE A 260 8.30 -10.63 -26.20
C ILE A 260 8.22 -9.46 -27.16
N SER A 261 7.75 -9.73 -28.39
CA SER A 261 7.48 -8.65 -29.33
C SER A 261 6.38 -7.75 -28.79
N ALA A 262 6.52 -6.44 -28.96
CA ALA A 262 5.52 -5.45 -28.60
C ALA A 262 4.13 -5.76 -29.19
N GLU A 263 4.07 -6.40 -30.35
CA GLU A 263 2.83 -6.84 -31.00
C GLU A 263 2.09 -7.93 -30.18
N SER A 264 2.84 -8.84 -29.55
CA SER A 264 2.30 -9.83 -28.61
C SER A 264 1.75 -9.17 -27.34
N LEU A 265 2.40 -8.09 -26.89
CA LEU A 265 2.03 -7.32 -25.71
C LEU A 265 0.80 -6.41 -25.96
N LYS A 266 0.65 -5.82 -27.14
CA LYS A 266 -0.56 -5.05 -27.53
C LYS A 266 -1.81 -5.91 -27.57
N THR A 267 -1.67 -7.16 -28.00
CA THR A 267 -2.77 -8.14 -27.97
C THR A 267 -3.16 -8.50 -26.53
N ALA A 268 -2.19 -8.55 -25.62
CA ALA A 268 -2.40 -8.71 -24.18
C ALA A 268 -2.86 -7.42 -23.47
N GLN A 269 -2.59 -6.21 -23.96
CA GLN A 269 -3.15 -4.98 -23.37
C GLN A 269 -4.69 -4.91 -23.52
N ASN A 270 -5.25 -5.56 -24.55
CA ASN A 270 -6.70 -5.68 -24.74
C ASN A 270 -7.35 -6.77 -23.88
N ILE A 271 -6.56 -7.57 -23.15
CA ILE A 271 -7.02 -8.64 -22.25
C ILE A 271 -6.10 -8.58 -21.04
N THR A 272 -6.52 -7.99 -19.91
CA THR A 272 -5.75 -7.80 -18.67
C THR A 272 -4.97 -9.05 -18.21
N MET A 273 -3.86 -9.38 -18.89
CA MET A 273 -3.13 -10.62 -18.75
C MET A 273 -1.74 -10.28 -18.22
N PRO A 274 -1.35 -10.82 -17.08
CA PRO A 274 -0.01 -10.62 -16.57
C PRO A 274 1.03 -11.26 -17.49
N VAL A 275 2.14 -10.57 -17.73
CA VAL A 275 3.30 -11.17 -18.39
C VAL A 275 4.05 -12.02 -17.38
N LEU A 276 4.21 -13.31 -17.67
CA LEU A 276 4.86 -14.28 -16.78
C LEU A 276 6.39 -14.22 -16.95
N PHE A 277 7.09 -13.83 -15.89
CA PHE A 277 8.56 -13.87 -15.81
C PHE A 277 9.01 -15.07 -14.97
N GLY A 278 10.07 -15.75 -15.43
CA GLY A 278 10.53 -17.06 -14.95
C GLY A 278 10.92 -17.16 -13.48
N LEU A 279 11.36 -18.36 -13.06
CA LEU A 279 11.63 -18.73 -11.65
C LEU A 279 12.55 -17.74 -10.93
N LEU A 280 12.02 -17.15 -9.86
CA LEU A 280 12.65 -16.06 -9.11
C LEU A 280 13.23 -16.57 -7.78
N THR A 281 14.50 -16.29 -7.46
CA THR A 281 15.15 -16.75 -6.20
C THR A 281 15.75 -15.64 -5.31
N LYS A 282 15.88 -14.37 -5.75
CA LYS A 282 16.55 -13.28 -4.97
C LYS A 282 15.86 -11.91 -5.08
N ARG A 283 16.40 -10.81 -4.51
CA ARG A 283 15.88 -9.43 -4.67
C ARG A 283 15.89 -9.01 -6.14
N PHE A 284 14.96 -8.14 -6.56
CA PHE A 284 14.78 -7.75 -7.97
C PHE A 284 14.63 -6.25 -8.17
N ILE A 285 14.90 -5.83 -9.40
CA ILE A 285 14.65 -4.51 -9.98
C ILE A 285 14.23 -4.85 -11.41
N LEU A 286 12.94 -4.78 -11.74
CA LEU A 286 12.53 -4.86 -13.14
C LEU A 286 12.81 -3.52 -13.81
N LEU A 287 13.54 -3.58 -14.91
CA LEU A 287 13.63 -2.51 -15.89
C LEU A 287 13.04 -3.05 -17.18
N ILE A 288 12.03 -2.36 -17.71
CA ILE A 288 11.44 -2.66 -19.01
C ILE A 288 12.25 -1.88 -20.03
N TYR A 289 12.85 -2.59 -20.99
CA TYR A 289 13.65 -1.97 -22.04
C TYR A 289 12.96 -2.00 -23.38
N VAL A 290 13.43 -1.10 -24.22
CA VAL A 290 12.95 -0.77 -25.55
C VAL A 290 14.21 -0.74 -26.40
N THR A 291 14.37 -1.72 -27.30
CA THR A 291 15.52 -1.83 -28.22
C THR A 291 15.31 -1.08 -29.52
#